data_AF-A0A6N6SLM2-F1
#
_entry.id   AF-A0A6N6SLM2-F1
#
_cell.length_a   1.000
_cell.length_b   1.000
_cell.length_c   1.000
_cell.angle_alpha   90.00
_cell.angle_beta   90.00
_cell.angle_gamma   90.00
#
_symmetry.space_group_name_H-M   'P 1'
#
loop_
_entity.id
_entity.type
_entity.pdbx_description
1 polymer ?
#
loop_
_entity_poly.entity_id
_entity_poly.type
_entity_poly.pdbx_seq_one_letter_code
_entity_poly.pdbx_strand_id
1 'polypeptide(L)'
;MSLTYTTINQNLEVEYLQTASLAHRKRYAQFFTPQEIADFMCDWVLGAPNLKTVLEPAFGLGIFARSLLRKKKELKITGIEKDPVIYEFAKKYFSSIKSVDVQLHDYLFTDWKKKYDGIICNPPYFKFHDYENKESLTEIEKNLGLKLTGFTNLYSLFLLKSISQLAENGRAAYIIPSEFMNADYGIFIKEQLLLSKTLRHIIVFDFEENLFDDALTTSSILLFANDGEEKKININKIRSIDELHGSLKDSGFNSLSSNEIDPKIKWKTYYHKRNGARFKGLVPFAKYGKVMRGIATGSNGYFVFNEQKAEKYQIPKSNLLRCVSKSADIKTNFFTDKYFSELSAKNRPVYLLDVKDAHEINTKKYLEHGVALGINKKYLTSRRNPWYAQEARVASPIWVSVFNRTGLKFVKNEAGASNLTTFHCVYFQEDNLFQKIGIDLFFSYLITETAREIFKDNSRQYGNGLQKYEPNDLNKAQVLDLELLPEERIDDILNLYHDYRLSVISGRENEALLEELNEKYLEFFL
;
A
#
# COMPACT_ATOMS: atom_id res chain seq x y z
N MET A 1 27.52 -29.78 -41.21
CA MET A 1 26.34 -28.88 -41.28
C MET A 1 26.10 -28.30 -39.90
N SER A 2 26.62 -27.09 -39.70
CA SER A 2 26.52 -26.27 -38.49
C SER A 2 25.14 -25.61 -38.44
N LEU A 3 24.30 -26.02 -37.48
CA LEU A 3 23.08 -25.29 -37.12
C LEU A 3 23.50 -24.08 -36.27
N THR A 4 23.65 -22.94 -36.92
CA THR A 4 23.67 -21.61 -36.30
C THR A 4 22.32 -21.40 -35.61
N TYR A 5 22.32 -21.38 -34.27
CA TYR A 5 21.15 -21.04 -33.46
C TYR A 5 20.91 -19.52 -33.56
N THR A 6 20.08 -19.18 -34.53
CA THR A 6 19.57 -17.84 -34.84
C THR A 6 18.76 -17.30 -33.66
N THR A 7 19.21 -16.15 -33.13
CA THR A 7 18.46 -15.09 -32.41
C THR A 7 17.48 -15.52 -31.31
N ILE A 8 17.85 -15.25 -30.05
CA ILE A 8 16.90 -15.20 -28.92
C ILE A 8 15.87 -14.13 -29.26
N ASN A 9 14.66 -14.56 -29.62
CA ASN A 9 13.60 -13.69 -30.12
C ASN A 9 13.12 -12.77 -28.96
N GLN A 10 13.50 -11.48 -28.99
CA GLN A 10 12.92 -10.43 -28.14
C GLN A 10 11.42 -10.20 -28.42
N ASN A 11 10.84 -10.92 -29.39
CA ASN A 11 9.45 -10.77 -29.80
C ASN A 11 8.46 -11.74 -29.11
N LEU A 12 8.89 -12.68 -28.25
CA LEU A 12 7.94 -13.68 -27.70
C LEU A 12 6.82 -13.02 -26.87
N GLU A 13 7.19 -12.05 -26.03
CA GLU A 13 6.24 -11.21 -25.29
C GLU A 13 5.35 -10.40 -26.25
N VAL A 14 5.91 -9.83 -27.32
CA VAL A 14 5.16 -9.05 -28.32
C VAL A 14 4.15 -9.91 -29.08
N GLU A 15 4.55 -11.09 -29.53
CA GLU A 15 3.70 -12.07 -30.22
C GLU A 15 2.55 -12.53 -29.31
N TYR A 16 2.85 -12.80 -28.03
CA TYR A 16 1.83 -13.14 -27.05
C TYR A 16 0.84 -11.97 -26.82
N LEU A 17 1.34 -10.74 -26.66
CA LEU A 17 0.51 -9.56 -26.44
C LEU A 17 -0.45 -9.26 -27.60
N GLN A 18 -0.11 -9.68 -28.82
CA GLN A 18 -1.00 -9.56 -29.99
C GLN A 18 -2.15 -10.58 -29.99
N THR A 19 -2.00 -11.70 -29.28
CA THR A 19 -2.98 -12.81 -29.28
C THR A 19 -3.83 -12.86 -28.00
N ALA A 20 -3.31 -12.40 -26.87
CA ALA A 20 -4.01 -12.42 -25.58
C ALA A 20 -4.82 -11.15 -25.33
N SER A 21 -6.11 -11.30 -25.06
CA SER A 21 -6.97 -10.16 -24.69
C SER A 21 -6.54 -9.51 -23.37
N LEU A 22 -6.74 -8.20 -23.24
CA LEU A 22 -6.48 -7.48 -21.97
C LEU A 22 -7.26 -8.07 -20.79
N ALA A 23 -8.49 -8.55 -21.02
CA ALA A 23 -9.31 -9.19 -20.00
C ALA A 23 -8.68 -10.49 -19.50
N HIS A 24 -8.10 -11.30 -20.40
CA HIS A 24 -7.37 -12.52 -20.05
C HIS A 24 -6.10 -12.19 -19.24
N ARG A 25 -5.29 -11.23 -19.71
CA ARG A 25 -4.07 -10.81 -19.00
C ARG A 25 -4.34 -10.32 -17.58
N LYS A 26 -5.41 -9.54 -17.40
CA LYS A 26 -5.88 -9.09 -16.07
C LYS A 26 -6.37 -10.24 -15.21
N ARG A 27 -7.09 -11.21 -15.79
CA ARG A 27 -7.60 -12.39 -15.08
C ARG A 27 -6.50 -13.26 -14.46
N TYR A 28 -5.31 -13.29 -15.06
CA TYR A 28 -4.16 -14.06 -14.57
C TYR A 28 -3.07 -13.20 -13.92
N ALA A 29 -3.29 -11.88 -13.75
CA ALA A 29 -2.32 -10.93 -13.21
C ALA A 29 -0.94 -11.02 -13.89
N GLN A 30 -0.95 -11.02 -15.23
CA GLN A 30 0.26 -11.20 -16.02
C GLN A 30 1.08 -9.90 -16.10
N PHE A 31 2.30 -9.96 -15.54
CA PHE A 31 3.29 -8.88 -15.57
C PHE A 31 4.64 -9.43 -16.04
N PHE A 32 5.14 -8.96 -17.17
CA PHE A 32 6.40 -9.44 -17.73
C PHE A 32 7.59 -8.74 -17.08
N THR A 33 8.61 -9.53 -16.72
CA THR A 33 9.83 -9.00 -16.09
C THR A 33 10.74 -8.38 -17.15
N PRO A 34 11.21 -7.14 -16.96
CA PRO A 34 12.22 -6.53 -17.83
C PRO A 34 13.50 -7.38 -17.92
N GLN A 35 14.15 -7.38 -19.09
CA GLN A 35 15.30 -8.23 -19.39
C GLN A 35 16.48 -7.96 -18.43
N GLU A 36 16.71 -6.71 -18.07
CA GLU A 36 17.78 -6.26 -17.17
C GLU A 36 17.57 -6.79 -15.75
N ILE A 37 16.33 -6.76 -15.25
CA ILE A 37 15.96 -7.34 -13.95
C ILE A 37 16.13 -8.86 -13.99
N ALA A 38 15.69 -9.50 -15.07
CA ALA A 38 15.85 -10.94 -15.24
C ALA A 38 17.32 -11.35 -15.22
N ASP A 39 18.17 -10.63 -15.93
CA ASP A 39 19.61 -10.93 -16.00
C ASP A 39 20.30 -10.77 -14.66
N PHE A 40 19.97 -9.71 -13.91
CA PHE A 40 20.46 -9.49 -12.55
C PHE A 40 20.07 -10.64 -11.60
N MET A 41 18.79 -11.03 -11.60
CA MET A 41 18.30 -12.13 -10.76
C MET A 41 18.94 -13.48 -11.17
N CYS A 42 19.15 -13.71 -12.46
CA CYS A 42 19.83 -14.90 -12.96
C CYS A 42 21.30 -14.95 -12.52
N ASP A 43 22.02 -13.82 -12.53
CA ASP A 43 23.41 -13.76 -12.06
C ASP A 43 23.56 -14.15 -10.59
N TRP A 44 22.61 -13.73 -9.75
CA TRP A 44 22.58 -14.17 -8.35
C TRP A 44 22.46 -15.69 -8.22
N VAL A 45 21.49 -16.29 -8.93
CA VAL A 45 21.21 -17.73 -8.91
C VAL A 45 22.37 -18.54 -9.48
N LEU A 46 23.01 -18.07 -10.55
CA LEU A 46 24.20 -18.68 -11.16
C LEU A 46 25.40 -18.77 -10.20
N GLY A 47 25.43 -17.93 -9.15
CA GLY A 47 26.43 -18.01 -8.09
C GLY A 47 26.22 -19.14 -7.08
N ALA A 48 25.16 -19.95 -7.20
CA ALA A 48 24.98 -21.14 -6.37
C ALA A 48 26.05 -22.19 -6.68
N PRO A 49 26.77 -22.74 -5.68
CA PRO A 49 27.69 -23.84 -5.88
C PRO A 49 27.00 -25.03 -6.58
N ASN A 50 27.64 -25.58 -7.62
CA ASN A 50 27.16 -26.78 -8.33
C ASN A 50 25.72 -26.68 -8.90
N LEU A 51 25.23 -25.48 -9.24
CA LEU A 51 23.90 -25.27 -9.80
C LEU A 51 23.62 -26.20 -11.00
N LYS A 52 22.67 -27.14 -10.85
CA LYS A 52 22.25 -28.08 -11.91
C LYS A 52 20.75 -28.00 -12.19
N THR A 53 19.95 -27.85 -11.16
CA THR A 53 18.49 -27.83 -11.22
C THR A 53 17.94 -26.47 -10.84
N VAL A 54 17.04 -25.93 -11.66
CA VAL A 54 16.38 -24.64 -11.40
C VAL A 54 14.86 -24.82 -11.46
N LEU A 55 14.16 -24.23 -10.51
CA LEU A 55 12.70 -24.09 -10.52
C LEU A 55 12.31 -22.66 -10.87
N GLU A 56 11.36 -22.52 -11.79
CA GLU A 56 10.66 -21.28 -12.11
C GLU A 56 9.16 -21.48 -11.81
N PRO A 57 8.69 -21.12 -10.59
CA PRO A 57 7.35 -21.45 -10.10
C PRO A 57 6.19 -20.77 -10.84
N ALA A 58 6.46 -19.65 -11.50
CA ALA A 58 5.53 -18.92 -12.36
C ALA A 58 6.27 -18.62 -13.67
N PHE A 59 6.19 -19.58 -14.60
CA PHE A 59 7.05 -19.62 -15.78
C PHE A 59 6.80 -18.47 -16.75
N GLY A 60 5.55 -18.06 -16.94
CA GLY A 60 5.22 -17.08 -17.95
C GLY A 60 5.73 -17.55 -19.32
N LEU A 61 6.40 -16.64 -20.03
CA LEU A 61 7.06 -16.93 -21.31
C LEU A 61 8.53 -17.37 -21.15
N GLY A 62 8.97 -17.69 -19.93
CA GLY A 62 10.29 -18.24 -19.61
C GLY A 62 11.43 -17.25 -19.77
N ILE A 63 11.24 -15.97 -19.41
CA ILE A 63 12.29 -14.95 -19.48
C ILE A 63 13.53 -15.36 -18.65
N PHE A 64 13.33 -15.91 -17.44
CA PHE A 64 14.43 -16.38 -16.61
C PHE A 64 15.10 -17.62 -17.21
N ALA A 65 14.33 -18.59 -17.70
CA ALA A 65 14.87 -19.75 -18.40
C ALA A 65 15.74 -19.36 -19.62
N ARG A 66 15.27 -18.42 -20.45
CA ARG A 66 16.05 -17.89 -21.59
C ARG A 66 17.34 -17.22 -21.14
N SER A 67 17.29 -16.38 -20.09
CA SER A 67 18.46 -15.70 -19.54
C SER A 67 19.48 -16.66 -18.91
N LEU A 68 19.01 -17.65 -18.15
CA LEU A 68 19.87 -18.66 -17.53
C LEU A 68 20.58 -19.51 -18.59
N LEU A 69 19.87 -20.00 -19.60
CA LEU A 69 20.45 -20.87 -20.63
C LEU A 69 21.41 -20.14 -21.57
N ARG A 70 21.26 -18.81 -21.73
CA ARG A 70 22.25 -17.97 -22.41
C ARG A 70 23.61 -18.00 -21.70
N LYS A 71 23.61 -18.07 -20.37
CA LYS A 71 24.82 -18.04 -19.52
C LYS A 71 25.34 -19.43 -19.14
N LYS A 72 24.45 -20.42 -18.96
CA LYS A 72 24.80 -21.81 -18.59
C LYS A 72 23.85 -22.82 -19.22
N LYS A 73 24.30 -23.46 -20.31
CA LYS A 73 23.48 -24.34 -21.17
C LYS A 73 23.07 -25.68 -20.54
N GLU A 74 23.82 -26.16 -19.55
CA GLU A 74 23.63 -27.50 -18.96
C GLU A 74 22.57 -27.55 -17.85
N LEU A 75 21.92 -26.43 -17.56
CA LEU A 75 20.90 -26.35 -16.52
C LEU A 75 19.65 -27.13 -16.89
N LYS A 76 19.12 -27.89 -15.93
CA LYS A 76 17.78 -28.50 -16.00
C LYS A 76 16.79 -27.56 -15.33
N ILE A 77 15.85 -27.03 -16.10
CA ILE A 77 14.88 -26.03 -15.62
C ILE A 77 13.50 -26.69 -15.59
N THR A 78 12.82 -26.64 -14.45
CA THR A 78 11.40 -26.97 -14.31
C THR A 78 10.60 -25.68 -14.23
N GLY A 79 9.74 -25.43 -15.21
CA GLY A 79 8.83 -24.29 -15.26
C GLY A 79 7.40 -24.71 -14.95
N ILE A 80 6.73 -24.02 -14.03
CA ILE A 80 5.31 -24.27 -13.72
C ILE A 80 4.48 -23.07 -14.22
N GLU A 81 3.47 -23.33 -15.04
CA GLU A 81 2.54 -22.32 -15.55
C GLU A 81 1.10 -22.73 -15.29
N LYS A 82 0.27 -21.80 -14.81
CA LYS A 82 -1.14 -22.06 -14.50
C LYS A 82 -2.06 -21.64 -15.64
N ASP A 83 -1.70 -20.63 -16.42
CA ASP A 83 -2.45 -20.17 -17.59
C ASP A 83 -2.21 -21.12 -18.78
N PRO A 84 -3.24 -21.87 -19.23
CA PRO A 84 -3.10 -22.76 -20.38
C PRO A 84 -2.69 -22.02 -21.67
N VAL A 85 -3.03 -20.72 -21.82
CA VAL A 85 -2.67 -19.96 -23.02
C VAL A 85 -1.16 -19.69 -23.06
N ILE A 86 -0.60 -19.13 -21.98
CA ILE A 86 0.85 -18.93 -21.86
C ILE A 86 1.59 -20.27 -21.96
N TYR A 87 1.07 -21.31 -21.30
CA TYR A 87 1.67 -22.64 -21.30
C TYR A 87 1.89 -23.17 -22.72
N GLU A 88 0.89 -23.07 -23.60
CA GLU A 88 1.01 -23.55 -24.99
C GLU A 88 2.07 -22.75 -25.77
N PHE A 89 2.13 -21.42 -25.58
CA PHE A 89 3.18 -20.57 -26.17
C PHE A 89 4.57 -20.99 -25.70
N ALA A 90 4.76 -21.08 -24.39
CA ALA A 90 6.01 -21.47 -23.76
C ALA A 90 6.45 -22.86 -24.20
N LYS A 91 5.56 -23.86 -24.11
CA LYS A 91 5.85 -25.25 -24.51
C LYS A 91 6.27 -25.35 -25.97
N LYS A 92 5.60 -24.62 -26.86
CA LYS A 92 5.98 -24.57 -28.29
C LYS A 92 7.39 -24.00 -28.46
N TYR A 93 7.69 -22.87 -27.81
CA TYR A 93 8.99 -22.21 -27.88
C TYR A 93 10.12 -23.11 -27.34
N PHE A 94 9.92 -23.76 -26.20
CA PHE A 94 10.93 -24.60 -25.54
C PHE A 94 10.96 -26.07 -26.04
N SER A 95 10.13 -26.45 -27.02
CA SER A 95 9.99 -27.83 -27.50
C SER A 95 11.30 -28.49 -27.98
N SER A 96 12.23 -27.69 -28.50
CA SER A 96 13.56 -28.16 -28.95
C SER A 96 14.62 -28.15 -27.83
N ILE A 97 14.32 -27.56 -26.68
CA ILE A 97 15.23 -27.36 -25.56
C ILE A 97 14.92 -28.41 -24.49
N LYS A 98 15.46 -29.62 -24.66
CA LYS A 98 15.19 -30.79 -23.79
C LYS A 98 15.50 -30.58 -22.30
N SER A 99 16.31 -29.58 -21.96
CA SER A 99 16.66 -29.26 -20.58
C SER A 99 15.62 -28.39 -19.87
N VAL A 100 14.58 -27.91 -20.57
CA VAL A 100 13.46 -27.16 -20.01
C VAL A 100 12.20 -28.03 -20.02
N ASP A 101 11.66 -28.28 -18.84
CA ASP A 101 10.40 -29.00 -18.63
C ASP A 101 9.32 -28.01 -18.18
N VAL A 102 8.41 -27.66 -19.09
CA VAL A 102 7.28 -26.75 -18.82
C VAL A 102 6.04 -27.57 -18.49
N GLN A 103 5.44 -27.31 -17.33
CA GLN A 103 4.30 -28.07 -16.80
C GLN A 103 3.08 -27.16 -16.60
N LEU A 104 1.91 -27.60 -17.07
CA LEU A 104 0.63 -26.92 -16.84
C LEU A 104 0.08 -27.35 -15.48
N HIS A 105 0.33 -26.54 -14.44
CA HIS A 105 -0.10 -26.84 -13.08
C HIS A 105 -0.22 -25.57 -12.23
N ASP A 106 -0.96 -25.65 -11.13
CA ASP A 106 -0.88 -24.63 -10.09
C ASP A 106 0.28 -24.96 -9.15
N TYR A 107 1.29 -24.10 -9.13
CA TYR A 107 2.49 -24.29 -8.31
C TYR A 107 2.20 -24.54 -6.84
N LEU A 108 1.14 -23.95 -6.25
CA LEU A 108 0.86 -24.19 -4.84
C LEU A 108 0.54 -25.66 -4.53
N PHE A 109 -0.03 -26.38 -5.49
CA PHE A 109 -0.48 -27.77 -5.34
C PHE A 109 0.48 -28.80 -5.98
N THR A 110 1.65 -28.37 -6.47
CA THR A 110 2.71 -29.29 -6.90
C THR A 110 3.39 -29.99 -5.70
N ASP A 111 4.23 -30.98 -6.00
CA ASP A 111 5.05 -31.67 -5.00
C ASP A 111 5.87 -30.69 -4.12
N TRP A 112 5.95 -31.03 -2.83
CA TRP A 112 6.68 -30.29 -1.81
C TRP A 112 8.05 -30.90 -1.46
N LYS A 113 8.27 -32.17 -1.82
CA LYS A 113 9.48 -32.91 -1.41
C LYS A 113 10.70 -32.56 -2.26
N LYS A 114 10.50 -32.28 -3.54
CA LYS A 114 11.57 -31.97 -4.48
C LYS A 114 12.26 -30.66 -4.09
N LYS A 115 13.59 -30.70 -4.04
CA LYS A 115 14.47 -29.57 -3.79
C LYS A 115 15.19 -29.14 -5.07
N TYR A 116 15.57 -27.87 -5.14
CA TYR A 116 16.23 -27.29 -6.31
C TYR A 116 17.45 -26.47 -5.90
N ASP A 117 18.51 -26.53 -6.72
CA ASP A 117 19.74 -25.76 -6.50
C ASP A 117 19.52 -24.25 -6.74
N GLY A 118 18.62 -23.93 -7.67
CA GLY A 118 18.20 -22.57 -7.99
C GLY A 118 16.69 -22.42 -7.97
N ILE A 119 16.18 -21.31 -7.44
CA ILE A 119 14.77 -20.94 -7.58
C ILE A 119 14.66 -19.48 -8.01
N ILE A 120 13.92 -19.19 -9.08
CA ILE A 120 13.78 -17.84 -9.60
C ILE A 120 12.32 -17.55 -9.97
N CYS A 121 11.77 -16.42 -9.53
CA CYS A 121 10.33 -16.19 -9.69
C CYS A 121 9.93 -14.71 -9.74
N ASN A 122 9.00 -14.42 -10.65
CA ASN A 122 8.08 -13.28 -10.61
C ASN A 122 6.66 -13.84 -10.44
N PRO A 123 6.17 -14.03 -9.20
CA PRO A 123 4.87 -14.65 -8.96
C PRO A 123 3.69 -13.72 -9.29
N PRO A 124 2.46 -14.24 -9.44
CA PRO A 124 1.27 -13.41 -9.66
C PRO A 124 0.91 -12.52 -8.45
N TYR A 125 0.51 -11.27 -8.70
CA TYR A 125 0.26 -10.24 -7.68
C TYR A 125 -1.22 -10.12 -7.25
N PHE A 126 -1.91 -11.24 -7.06
CA PHE A 126 -3.29 -11.22 -6.54
C PHE A 126 -3.35 -10.86 -5.06
N LYS A 127 -4.24 -9.91 -4.71
CA LYS A 127 -4.56 -9.62 -3.32
C LYS A 127 -5.47 -10.71 -2.76
N PHE A 128 -5.45 -10.88 -1.44
CA PHE A 128 -6.24 -11.89 -0.72
C PHE A 128 -7.77 -11.87 -0.98
N HIS A 129 -8.33 -10.80 -1.54
CA HIS A 129 -9.74 -10.74 -1.94
C HIS A 129 -10.01 -11.20 -3.39
N ASP A 130 -8.96 -11.33 -4.20
CA ASP A 130 -9.06 -11.54 -5.65
C ASP A 130 -8.85 -13.02 -6.06
N TYR A 131 -8.59 -13.91 -5.10
CA TYR A 131 -8.43 -15.35 -5.35
C TYR A 131 -9.12 -16.20 -4.27
N GLU A 132 -9.43 -17.45 -4.61
CA GLU A 132 -9.89 -18.45 -3.64
C GLU A 132 -8.75 -18.77 -2.68
N ASN A 133 -8.73 -18.05 -1.56
CA ASN A 133 -7.61 -18.10 -0.61
C ASN A 133 -7.65 -19.33 0.29
N LYS A 134 -8.83 -19.86 0.61
CA LYS A 134 -8.99 -20.86 1.67
C LYS A 134 -8.21 -22.16 1.40
N GLU A 135 -8.31 -22.72 0.20
CA GLU A 135 -7.63 -23.97 -0.16
C GLU A 135 -6.12 -23.78 -0.22
N SER A 136 -5.66 -22.73 -0.90
CA SER A 136 -4.25 -22.34 -0.98
C SER A 136 -3.62 -22.11 0.39
N LEU A 137 -4.32 -21.43 1.30
CA LEU A 137 -3.85 -21.23 2.67
C LEU A 137 -3.74 -22.57 3.40
N THR A 138 -4.78 -23.40 3.34
CA THR A 138 -4.80 -24.72 3.98
C THR A 138 -3.64 -25.60 3.49
N GLU A 139 -3.34 -25.57 2.20
CA GLU A 139 -2.23 -26.31 1.59
C GLU A 139 -0.87 -25.88 2.16
N ILE A 140 -0.63 -24.57 2.27
CA ILE A 140 0.61 -24.04 2.85
C ILE A 140 0.70 -24.35 4.36
N GLU A 141 -0.39 -24.12 5.10
CA GLU A 141 -0.45 -24.37 6.54
C GLU A 141 -0.14 -25.83 6.88
N LYS A 142 -0.71 -26.77 6.12
CA LYS A 142 -0.49 -28.22 6.28
C LYS A 142 0.96 -28.62 6.07
N ASN A 143 1.62 -28.09 5.05
CA ASN A 143 2.98 -28.51 4.67
C ASN A 143 4.07 -27.80 5.47
N LEU A 144 3.82 -26.56 5.92
CA LEU A 144 4.80 -25.79 6.69
C LEU A 144 4.53 -25.81 8.20
N GLY A 145 3.39 -26.35 8.66
CA GLY A 145 3.01 -26.33 10.07
C GLY A 145 2.74 -24.91 10.58
N LEU A 146 2.25 -24.02 9.71
CA LEU A 146 2.08 -22.60 9.97
C LEU A 146 0.59 -22.26 10.10
N LYS A 147 0.29 -21.09 10.69
CA LYS A 147 -1.06 -20.51 10.72
C LYS A 147 -1.05 -19.17 10.00
N LEU A 148 -1.63 -19.12 8.82
CA LEU A 148 -1.69 -17.94 7.99
C LEU A 148 -2.98 -17.16 8.27
N THR A 149 -2.94 -15.85 8.00
CA THR A 149 -4.14 -15.03 8.06
C THR A 149 -4.85 -15.06 6.70
N GLY A 150 -6.18 -14.89 6.69
CA GLY A 150 -6.93 -14.72 5.44
C GLY A 150 -6.56 -13.49 4.60
N PHE A 151 -5.64 -12.65 5.10
CA PHE A 151 -5.14 -11.43 4.47
C PHE A 151 -3.82 -11.63 3.69
N THR A 152 -3.31 -12.86 3.60
CA THR A 152 -2.04 -13.15 2.93
C THR A 152 -2.19 -13.10 1.41
N ASN A 153 -1.31 -12.38 0.72
CA ASN A 153 -1.30 -12.26 -0.73
C ASN A 153 -0.68 -13.50 -1.40
N LEU A 154 -1.05 -13.78 -2.65
CA LEU A 154 -0.65 -15.02 -3.34
C LEU A 154 0.87 -15.14 -3.53
N TYR A 155 1.56 -14.04 -3.89
CA TYR A 155 3.02 -14.02 -4.04
C TYR A 155 3.75 -14.47 -2.76
N SER A 156 3.14 -14.25 -1.59
CA SER A 156 3.71 -14.64 -0.31
C SER A 156 3.68 -16.15 -0.12
N LEU A 157 2.62 -16.81 -0.60
CA LEU A 157 2.50 -18.27 -0.57
C LEU A 157 3.54 -18.92 -1.48
N PHE A 158 3.72 -18.37 -2.69
CA PHE A 158 4.78 -18.78 -3.62
C PHE A 158 6.16 -18.67 -2.98
N LEU A 159 6.45 -17.54 -2.34
CA LEU A 159 7.73 -17.30 -1.69
C LEU A 159 8.01 -18.29 -0.55
N LEU A 160 7.03 -18.51 0.34
CA LEU A 160 7.17 -19.44 1.45
C LEU A 160 7.40 -20.88 0.97
N LYS A 161 6.63 -21.33 -0.03
CA LYS A 161 6.83 -22.66 -0.63
C LYS A 161 8.21 -22.78 -1.26
N SER A 162 8.66 -21.79 -2.03
CA SER A 162 9.98 -21.81 -2.66
C SER A 162 11.14 -21.84 -1.66
N ILE A 163 11.07 -21.05 -0.59
CA ILE A 163 12.08 -21.11 0.48
C ILE A 163 12.15 -22.53 1.05
N SER A 164 11.00 -23.17 1.25
CA SER A 164 10.96 -24.57 1.70
C SER A 164 11.51 -25.55 0.68
N GLN A 165 11.53 -25.25 -0.62
CA GLN A 165 12.06 -26.11 -1.68
C GLN A 165 13.51 -25.82 -2.06
N LEU A 166 14.14 -24.81 -1.43
CA LEU A 166 15.52 -24.47 -1.71
C LEU A 166 16.46 -25.55 -1.15
N ALA A 167 17.30 -26.14 -2.02
CA ALA A 167 18.27 -27.13 -1.61
C ALA A 167 19.36 -26.51 -0.72
N GLU A 168 20.09 -27.35 0.00
CA GLU A 168 21.33 -26.96 0.66
C GLU A 168 22.33 -26.43 -0.37
N ASN A 169 23.04 -25.35 -0.03
CA ASN A 169 23.89 -24.54 -0.90
C ASN A 169 23.16 -23.88 -2.10
N GLY A 170 21.83 -23.98 -2.17
CA GLY A 170 21.05 -23.36 -3.24
C GLY A 170 20.93 -21.85 -3.09
N ARG A 171 20.59 -21.17 -4.19
CA ARG A 171 20.24 -19.74 -4.19
C ARG A 171 18.87 -19.49 -4.80
N ALA A 172 18.16 -18.49 -4.28
CA ALA A 172 16.90 -18.05 -4.86
C ALA A 172 16.86 -16.56 -5.12
N ALA A 173 16.10 -16.14 -6.13
CA ALA A 173 15.81 -14.74 -6.45
C ALA A 173 14.31 -14.56 -6.71
N TYR A 174 13.71 -13.60 -6.02
CA TYR A 174 12.28 -13.28 -6.14
C TYR A 174 12.10 -11.79 -6.42
N ILE A 175 11.22 -11.43 -7.35
CA ILE A 175 10.69 -10.06 -7.46
C ILE A 175 9.24 -10.07 -7.02
N ILE A 176 8.91 -9.28 -5.98
CA ILE A 176 7.56 -9.21 -5.41
C ILE A 176 7.24 -7.79 -4.93
N PRO A 177 5.97 -7.46 -4.64
CA PRO A 177 5.63 -6.15 -4.15
C PRO A 177 6.26 -5.84 -2.80
N SER A 178 6.75 -4.61 -2.60
CA SER A 178 7.41 -4.22 -1.35
C SER A 178 6.44 -3.94 -0.19
N GLU A 179 5.13 -4.01 -0.42
CA GLU A 179 4.09 -3.67 0.56
C GLU A 179 4.16 -4.53 1.84
N PHE A 180 4.50 -5.82 1.75
CA PHE A 180 4.56 -6.71 2.93
C PHE A 180 5.57 -6.21 3.98
N MET A 181 6.60 -5.47 3.57
CA MET A 181 7.59 -4.91 4.49
C MET A 181 6.97 -3.90 5.48
N ASN A 182 5.86 -3.28 5.09
CA ASN A 182 5.26 -2.13 5.77
C ASN A 182 3.79 -2.33 6.16
N ALA A 183 3.24 -3.52 5.95
CA ALA A 183 1.86 -3.87 6.26
C ALA A 183 1.76 -4.88 7.40
N ASP A 184 0.66 -4.84 8.14
CA ASP A 184 0.43 -5.73 9.30
C ASP A 184 0.39 -7.22 8.88
N TYR A 185 -0.20 -7.56 7.72
CA TYR A 185 -0.20 -8.93 7.19
C TYR A 185 1.21 -9.47 6.91
N GLY A 186 2.17 -8.56 6.67
CA GLY A 186 3.53 -8.92 6.33
C GLY A 186 4.41 -9.24 7.54
N ILE A 187 3.95 -8.99 8.78
CA ILE A 187 4.67 -9.38 10.01
C ILE A 187 5.04 -10.86 9.96
N PHE A 188 4.07 -11.72 9.66
CA PHE A 188 4.29 -13.15 9.60
C PHE A 188 5.29 -13.55 8.49
N ILE A 189 5.20 -12.92 7.31
CA ILE A 189 6.11 -13.19 6.19
C ILE A 189 7.54 -12.81 6.61
N LYS A 190 7.72 -11.65 7.23
CA LYS A 190 9.00 -11.18 7.75
C LYS A 190 9.59 -12.15 8.78
N GLU A 191 8.77 -12.68 9.69
CA GLU A 191 9.20 -13.71 10.64
C GLU A 191 9.73 -14.95 9.92
N GLN A 192 8.99 -15.49 8.93
CA GLN A 192 9.43 -16.66 8.17
C GLN A 192 10.71 -16.41 7.37
N LEU A 193 10.86 -15.21 6.78
CA LEU A 193 12.08 -14.82 6.08
C LEU A 193 13.31 -14.85 7.00
N LEU A 194 13.19 -14.29 8.20
CA LEU A 194 14.27 -14.28 9.19
C LEU A 194 14.56 -15.68 9.72
N LEU A 195 13.52 -16.46 10.05
CA LEU A 195 13.63 -17.84 10.53
C LEU A 195 14.32 -18.76 9.52
N SER A 196 14.13 -18.52 8.21
CA SER A 196 14.79 -19.31 7.17
C SER A 196 16.31 -19.20 7.21
N LYS A 197 16.86 -18.11 7.76
CA LYS A 197 18.29 -17.75 7.72
C LYS A 197 18.90 -17.68 6.31
N THR A 198 18.07 -17.71 5.26
CA THR A 198 18.55 -17.74 3.87
C THR A 198 18.58 -16.35 3.22
N LEU A 199 17.85 -15.36 3.74
CA LEU A 199 17.78 -14.03 3.14
C LEU A 199 19.16 -13.33 3.20
N ARG A 200 19.57 -12.67 2.11
CA ARG A 200 20.86 -11.97 1.98
C ARG A 200 20.71 -10.52 1.57
N HIS A 201 19.86 -10.27 0.58
CA HIS A 201 19.62 -8.92 0.08
C HIS A 201 18.13 -8.66 -0.09
N ILE A 202 17.72 -7.46 0.29
CA ILE A 202 16.44 -6.87 -0.08
C ILE A 202 16.76 -5.59 -0.84
N ILE A 203 16.37 -5.54 -2.11
CA ILE A 203 16.57 -4.39 -2.97
C ILE A 203 15.19 -3.78 -3.23
N VAL A 204 14.92 -2.65 -2.59
CA VAL A 204 13.65 -1.93 -2.69
C VAL A 204 13.75 -0.88 -3.78
N PHE A 205 12.82 -0.93 -4.73
CA PHE A 205 12.78 0.09 -5.75
C PHE A 205 11.96 1.31 -5.32
N ASP A 206 12.57 2.49 -5.40
CA ASP A 206 12.02 3.82 -5.10
C ASP A 206 11.35 4.45 -6.32
N PHE A 207 10.45 3.73 -6.96
CA PHE A 207 9.90 4.20 -8.22
C PHE A 207 8.84 5.28 -8.03
N GLU A 208 9.14 6.47 -8.55
CA GLU A 208 8.12 7.44 -8.96
C GLU A 208 7.44 7.03 -10.30
N GLU A 209 7.98 6.04 -11.02
CA GLU A 209 7.45 5.50 -12.30
C GLU A 209 7.29 3.96 -12.27
N ASN A 210 6.17 3.42 -12.74
CA ASN A 210 5.88 1.98 -12.65
C ASN A 210 6.90 1.10 -13.40
N LEU A 211 7.47 0.09 -12.74
CA LEU A 211 8.32 -0.96 -13.36
C LEU A 211 7.59 -1.86 -14.36
N PHE A 212 6.27 -1.90 -14.25
CA PHE A 212 5.39 -2.70 -15.08
C PHE A 212 4.36 -1.73 -15.67
N ASP A 213 4.27 -1.66 -17.00
CA ASP A 213 3.44 -0.71 -17.75
C ASP A 213 1.96 -0.70 -17.32
N ASP A 214 1.48 -1.75 -16.64
CA ASP A 214 0.07 -1.97 -16.29
C ASP A 214 -0.23 -2.13 -14.77
N ALA A 215 0.71 -1.90 -13.84
CA ALA A 215 0.43 -1.99 -12.40
C ALA A 215 1.07 -0.91 -11.52
N LEU A 216 0.22 -0.24 -10.72
CA LEU A 216 0.58 0.69 -9.63
C LEU A 216 1.16 -0.02 -8.39
N THR A 217 2.08 -0.97 -8.58
CA THR A 217 2.66 -1.76 -7.47
C THR A 217 4.13 -1.44 -7.27
N THR A 218 4.48 -1.04 -6.04
CA THR A 218 5.87 -0.96 -5.60
C THR A 218 6.51 -2.34 -5.67
N SER A 219 7.79 -2.45 -6.02
CA SER A 219 8.47 -3.75 -6.17
C SER A 219 9.74 -3.83 -5.33
N SER A 220 10.18 -5.05 -5.06
CA SER A 220 11.45 -5.36 -4.42
C SER A 220 11.99 -6.68 -4.94
N ILE A 221 13.32 -6.78 -5.04
CA ILE A 221 14.02 -8.05 -5.27
C ILE A 221 14.51 -8.60 -3.93
N LEU A 222 14.24 -9.87 -3.67
CA LEU A 222 14.78 -10.61 -2.54
C LEU A 222 15.75 -11.68 -3.05
N LEU A 223 16.94 -11.71 -2.49
CA LEU A 223 17.99 -12.66 -2.83
C LEU A 223 18.30 -13.54 -1.62
N PHE A 224 18.33 -14.85 -1.86
CA PHE A 224 18.51 -15.89 -0.84
C PHE A 224 19.69 -16.80 -1.16
N ALA A 225 20.36 -17.29 -0.11
CA ALA A 225 21.36 -18.36 -0.17
C ALA A 225 21.17 -19.30 1.03
N ASN A 226 21.09 -20.61 0.77
CA ASN A 226 20.94 -21.64 1.79
C ASN A 226 22.28 -22.34 2.04
N ASP A 227 23.31 -21.57 2.36
CA ASP A 227 24.70 -22.04 2.55
C ASP A 227 25.01 -22.45 4.00
N GLY A 228 24.01 -22.53 4.87
CA GLY A 228 24.19 -22.83 6.30
C GLY A 228 24.87 -21.71 7.10
N GLU A 229 25.23 -20.59 6.45
CA GLU A 229 25.89 -19.46 7.09
C GLU A 229 24.86 -18.40 7.52
N GLU A 230 25.00 -17.92 8.76
CA GLU A 230 24.22 -16.77 9.22
C GLU A 230 24.95 -15.47 8.83
N LYS A 231 24.53 -14.89 7.71
CA LYS A 231 25.08 -13.62 7.19
C LYS A 231 24.16 -12.45 7.50
N LYS A 232 24.76 -11.26 7.52
CA LYS A 232 24.00 -10.00 7.54
C LYS A 232 23.09 -9.90 6.31
N ILE A 233 21.91 -9.33 6.51
CA ILE A 233 20.94 -8.98 5.49
C ILE A 233 21.20 -7.52 5.10
N ASN A 234 21.43 -7.29 3.80
CA ASN A 234 21.60 -5.95 3.26
C ASN A 234 20.27 -5.43 2.71
N ILE A 235 19.84 -4.26 3.16
CA ILE A 235 18.58 -3.64 2.71
C ILE A 235 18.90 -2.34 1.99
N ASN A 236 18.83 -2.38 0.65
CA ASN A 236 19.21 -1.27 -0.21
C ASN A 236 17.99 -0.71 -0.93
N LYS A 237 17.96 0.62 -1.07
CA LYS A 237 16.95 1.33 -1.82
C LYS A 237 17.59 1.89 -3.08
N ILE A 238 16.99 1.61 -4.25
CA ILE A 238 17.51 2.06 -5.55
C ILE A 238 16.46 2.88 -6.28
N ARG A 239 16.92 3.85 -7.09
CA ARG A 239 16.05 4.76 -7.86
C ARG A 239 15.91 4.39 -9.32
N SER A 240 16.88 3.64 -9.86
CA SER A 240 16.87 3.17 -11.24
C SER A 240 17.42 1.74 -11.35
N ILE A 241 17.14 1.10 -12.49
CA ILE A 241 17.64 -0.24 -12.81
C ILE A 241 19.18 -0.25 -12.89
N ASP A 242 19.80 0.86 -13.31
CA ASP A 242 21.26 0.98 -13.44
C ASP A 242 22.00 0.82 -12.10
N GLU A 243 21.33 1.11 -10.98
CA GLU A 243 21.89 0.95 -9.63
C GLU A 243 21.89 -0.52 -9.14
N LEU A 244 21.21 -1.44 -9.83
CA LEU A 244 21.04 -2.84 -9.37
C LEU A 244 22.36 -3.54 -9.08
N HIS A 245 23.30 -3.54 -10.02
CA HIS A 245 24.59 -4.20 -9.83
C HIS A 245 25.45 -3.52 -8.75
N GLY A 246 25.33 -2.19 -8.60
CA GLY A 246 26.00 -1.43 -7.53
C GLY A 246 25.45 -1.79 -6.15
N SER A 247 24.15 -2.07 -6.04
CA SER A 247 23.47 -2.37 -4.78
C SER A 247 23.95 -3.65 -4.07
N LEU A 248 24.67 -4.54 -4.75
CA LEU A 248 25.28 -5.72 -4.12
C LEU A 248 26.64 -5.41 -3.48
N LYS A 249 27.33 -4.36 -3.95
CA LYS A 249 28.66 -3.95 -3.46
C LYS A 249 28.58 -2.94 -2.33
N ASP A 250 27.48 -2.17 -2.28
CA ASP A 250 27.30 -1.13 -1.28
C ASP A 250 26.92 -1.76 0.08
N SER A 251 27.94 -1.97 0.91
CA SER A 251 27.82 -2.46 2.30
C SER A 251 27.60 -1.33 3.32
N GLY A 252 27.25 -0.12 2.87
CA GLY A 252 26.94 1.01 3.75
C GLY A 252 25.65 0.83 4.57
N PHE A 253 25.55 1.56 5.70
CA PHE A 253 24.45 1.82 6.66
C PHE A 253 23.32 0.79 6.97
N ASN A 254 22.99 -0.18 6.11
CA ASN A 254 21.80 -1.04 6.21
C ASN A 254 22.14 -2.55 6.15
N SER A 255 23.34 -2.93 6.60
CA SER A 255 23.75 -4.33 6.76
C SER A 255 23.49 -4.78 8.20
N LEU A 256 22.42 -5.55 8.39
CA LEU A 256 21.87 -5.91 9.70
C LEU A 256 21.93 -7.42 9.91
N SER A 257 22.30 -7.87 11.08
CA SER A 257 22.08 -9.26 11.50
C SER A 257 20.57 -9.55 11.61
N SER A 258 20.20 -10.82 11.51
CA SER A 258 18.82 -11.30 11.68
C SER A 258 18.15 -10.77 12.96
N ASN A 259 18.91 -10.72 14.06
CA ASN A 259 18.44 -10.28 15.38
C ASN A 259 18.28 -8.76 15.52
N GLU A 260 18.86 -7.97 14.61
CA GLU A 260 18.68 -6.50 14.56
C GLU A 260 17.42 -6.11 13.77
N ILE A 261 16.79 -7.07 13.09
CA ILE A 261 15.60 -6.85 12.27
C ILE A 261 14.36 -7.33 13.04
N ASP A 262 13.51 -6.39 13.46
CA ASP A 262 12.24 -6.69 14.10
C ASP A 262 11.15 -6.88 13.02
N PRO A 263 10.53 -8.07 12.90
CA PRO A 263 9.45 -8.31 11.95
C PRO A 263 8.17 -7.54 12.28
N LYS A 264 7.98 -7.06 13.52
CA LYS A 264 6.76 -6.37 13.98
C LYS A 264 6.74 -4.88 13.63
N ILE A 265 7.89 -4.29 13.30
CA ILE A 265 7.97 -2.90 12.85
C ILE A 265 7.94 -2.80 11.32
N LYS A 266 7.69 -1.60 10.81
CA LYS A 266 7.75 -1.30 9.38
C LYS A 266 9.21 -1.33 8.93
N TRP A 267 9.57 -2.24 8.02
CA TRP A 267 10.96 -2.37 7.54
C TRP A 267 11.45 -1.16 6.74
N LYS A 268 10.56 -0.24 6.32
CA LYS A 268 10.91 1.09 5.80
C LYS A 268 11.93 1.83 6.67
N THR A 269 11.92 1.62 7.99
CA THR A 269 12.88 2.24 8.90
C THR A 269 14.33 1.78 8.70
N TYR A 270 14.55 0.65 8.02
CA TYR A 270 15.88 0.11 7.74
C TYR A 270 16.46 0.59 6.40
N TYR A 271 15.68 1.28 5.57
CA TYR A 271 16.14 1.78 4.27
C TYR A 271 15.68 3.20 3.95
N HIS A 272 15.03 3.88 4.91
CA HIS A 272 14.76 5.31 4.88
C HIS A 272 15.23 5.96 6.18
N LYS A 273 15.94 7.10 6.05
CA LYS A 273 16.18 7.99 7.18
C LYS A 273 14.85 8.54 7.69
N ARG A 274 14.65 8.50 9.01
CA ARG A 274 13.49 9.12 9.67
C ARG A 274 13.66 10.64 9.62
N ASN A 275 12.72 11.32 9.00
CA ASN A 275 12.72 12.78 8.93
C ASN A 275 12.52 13.39 10.33
N GLY A 276 11.70 12.73 11.17
CA GLY A 276 11.45 13.15 12.54
C GLY A 276 12.69 13.19 13.44
N ALA A 277 13.73 12.41 13.14
CA ALA A 277 14.88 12.21 14.04
C ALA A 277 15.70 13.48 14.33
N ARG A 278 15.54 14.55 13.53
CA ARG A 278 16.21 15.83 13.74
C ARG A 278 15.50 16.74 14.74
N PHE A 279 14.26 16.43 15.10
CA PHE A 279 13.46 17.25 16.00
C PHE A 279 13.56 16.73 17.45
N LYS A 280 13.66 17.65 18.39
CA LYS A 280 13.63 17.39 19.83
C LYS A 280 12.17 17.29 20.30
N GLY A 281 11.96 16.68 21.47
CA GLY A 281 10.65 16.67 22.13
C GLY A 281 9.55 16.01 21.30
N LEU A 282 9.82 14.84 20.71
CA LEU A 282 8.78 14.08 20.00
C LEU A 282 7.96 13.21 20.96
N VAL A 283 6.64 13.23 20.77
CA VAL A 283 5.67 12.41 21.49
C VAL A 283 4.73 11.70 20.50
N PRO A 284 4.12 10.56 20.88
CA PRO A 284 3.10 9.93 20.04
C PRO A 284 1.92 10.87 19.78
N PHE A 285 1.39 10.87 18.55
CA PHE A 285 0.16 11.60 18.17
C PHE A 285 -1.00 11.33 19.14
N ALA A 286 -1.05 10.10 19.66
CA ALA A 286 -2.03 9.64 20.65
C ALA A 286 -2.07 10.48 21.94
N LYS A 287 -1.03 11.28 22.24
CA LYS A 287 -1.03 12.27 23.32
C LYS A 287 -2.08 13.38 23.10
N TYR A 288 -2.27 13.81 21.85
CA TYR A 288 -3.19 14.91 21.52
C TYR A 288 -4.53 14.44 20.99
N GLY A 289 -4.56 13.32 20.28
CA GLY A 289 -5.78 12.91 19.62
C GLY A 289 -5.76 11.49 19.08
N LYS A 290 -6.90 11.08 18.57
CA LYS A 290 -7.10 9.77 17.97
C LYS A 290 -7.64 9.91 16.55
N VAL A 291 -7.00 9.22 15.63
CA VAL A 291 -7.44 9.11 14.24
C VAL A 291 -8.34 7.90 14.07
N MET A 292 -9.48 8.10 13.43
CA MET A 292 -10.43 7.06 13.05
C MET A 292 -10.83 7.22 11.59
N ARG A 293 -11.18 6.13 10.91
CA ARG A 293 -11.68 6.23 9.53
C ARG A 293 -13.02 6.97 9.49
N GLY A 294 -13.24 7.77 8.44
CA GLY A 294 -14.56 8.32 8.12
C GLY A 294 -15.62 7.24 7.82
N ILE A 295 -16.87 7.68 7.64
CA ILE A 295 -18.02 6.79 7.46
C ILE A 295 -17.89 6.00 6.15
N ALA A 296 -18.04 4.69 6.20
CA ALA A 296 -18.23 3.86 5.00
C ALA A 296 -19.71 3.57 4.79
N THR A 297 -20.25 3.93 3.63
CA THR A 297 -21.70 3.74 3.36
C THR A 297 -22.01 2.37 2.76
N GLY A 298 -21.03 1.73 2.10
CA GLY A 298 -21.24 0.52 1.28
C GLY A 298 -21.95 0.76 -0.06
N SER A 299 -22.48 1.95 -0.29
CA SER A 299 -23.13 2.33 -1.54
C SER A 299 -23.24 3.86 -1.66
N ASN A 300 -22.11 4.54 -1.92
CA ASN A 300 -22.07 6.01 -1.95
C ASN A 300 -23.10 6.61 -2.90
N GLY A 301 -23.31 6.01 -4.09
CA GLY A 301 -24.32 6.48 -5.04
C GLY A 301 -25.75 6.48 -4.50
N TYR A 302 -26.08 5.59 -3.56
CA TYR A 302 -27.39 5.54 -2.92
C TYR A 302 -27.48 6.50 -1.73
N PHE A 303 -26.50 6.48 -0.81
CA PHE A 303 -26.59 7.22 0.45
C PHE A 303 -26.18 8.69 0.36
N VAL A 304 -25.35 9.08 -0.62
CA VAL A 304 -24.87 10.46 -0.75
C VAL A 304 -25.86 11.30 -1.56
N PHE A 305 -26.11 12.51 -1.08
CA PHE A 305 -27.07 13.47 -1.63
C PHE A 305 -26.40 14.80 -1.96
N ASN A 306 -26.84 15.39 -3.06
CA ASN A 306 -26.77 16.83 -3.32
C ASN A 306 -28.20 17.40 -3.25
N GLU A 307 -28.34 18.73 -3.34
CA GLU A 307 -29.65 19.40 -3.26
C GLU A 307 -30.62 18.85 -4.31
N GLN A 308 -30.21 18.72 -5.59
CA GLN A 308 -31.08 18.20 -6.65
C GLN A 308 -31.59 16.79 -6.39
N LYS A 309 -30.75 15.90 -5.83
CA LYS A 309 -31.18 14.55 -5.48
C LYS A 309 -32.15 14.57 -4.30
N ALA A 310 -31.92 15.45 -3.31
CA ALA A 310 -32.82 15.61 -2.18
C ALA A 310 -34.19 16.12 -2.63
N GLU A 311 -34.23 17.13 -3.50
CA GLU A 311 -35.46 17.66 -4.11
C GLU A 311 -36.18 16.63 -4.96
N LYS A 312 -35.47 15.93 -5.85
CA LYS A 312 -36.02 14.89 -6.74
C LYS A 312 -36.77 13.81 -5.95
N TYR A 313 -36.18 13.34 -4.85
CA TYR A 313 -36.78 12.31 -4.01
C TYR A 313 -37.56 12.88 -2.82
N GLN A 314 -37.70 14.21 -2.74
CA GLN A 314 -38.39 14.94 -1.67
C GLN A 314 -37.97 14.49 -0.26
N ILE A 315 -36.67 14.21 -0.07
CA ILE A 315 -36.16 13.78 1.22
C ILE A 315 -36.11 14.98 2.17
N PRO A 316 -36.71 14.90 3.36
CA PRO A 316 -36.70 16.00 4.31
C PRO A 316 -35.29 16.23 4.84
N LYS A 317 -34.95 17.50 5.12
CA LYS A 317 -33.64 17.87 5.67
C LYS A 317 -33.35 17.20 7.03
N SER A 318 -34.38 16.83 7.79
CA SER A 318 -34.23 16.08 9.05
C SER A 318 -33.65 14.67 8.85
N ASN A 319 -33.76 14.10 7.65
CA ASN A 319 -33.18 12.80 7.28
C ASN A 319 -31.87 12.95 6.48
N LEU A 320 -31.32 14.16 6.43
CA LEU A 320 -30.04 14.47 5.79
C LEU A 320 -29.09 15.06 6.81
N LEU A 321 -27.88 14.53 6.89
CA LEU A 321 -26.79 15.16 7.63
C LEU A 321 -25.82 15.84 6.68
N ARG A 322 -25.18 16.91 7.15
CA ARG A 322 -24.06 17.55 6.44
C ARG A 322 -22.89 16.59 6.39
N CYS A 323 -22.44 16.19 5.20
CA CYS A 323 -21.39 15.20 5.04
C CYS A 323 -20.53 15.44 3.80
N VAL A 324 -19.23 15.63 3.99
CA VAL A 324 -18.27 15.70 2.89
C VAL A 324 -18.01 14.30 2.33
N SER A 325 -18.29 14.12 1.04
CA SER A 325 -18.16 12.83 0.36
C SER A 325 -16.94 12.74 -0.59
N LYS A 326 -16.36 13.88 -0.98
CA LYS A 326 -15.24 13.95 -1.93
C LYS A 326 -14.15 14.90 -1.43
N SER A 327 -12.92 14.40 -1.32
CA SER A 327 -11.75 15.23 -0.95
C SER A 327 -11.50 16.34 -1.96
N ALA A 328 -11.76 16.10 -3.24
CA ALA A 328 -11.56 17.08 -4.30
C ALA A 328 -12.37 18.37 -4.12
N ASP A 329 -13.45 18.35 -3.32
CA ASP A 329 -14.28 19.52 -3.03
C ASP A 329 -13.68 20.43 -1.94
N ILE A 330 -12.72 19.92 -1.16
CA ILE A 330 -12.11 20.63 -0.04
C ILE A 330 -10.72 21.13 -0.45
N LYS A 331 -10.61 22.44 -0.73
CA LYS A 331 -9.40 23.06 -1.30
C LYS A 331 -8.51 23.72 -0.26
N THR A 332 -9.08 24.25 0.81
CA THR A 332 -8.34 24.93 1.89
C THR A 332 -8.21 24.06 3.15
N ASN A 333 -7.49 24.56 4.16
CA ASN A 333 -7.35 23.94 5.48
C ASN A 333 -8.52 24.24 6.43
N PHE A 334 -9.50 25.07 6.03
CA PHE A 334 -10.61 25.46 6.90
C PHE A 334 -11.95 25.19 6.21
N PHE A 335 -12.80 24.39 6.84
CA PHE A 335 -14.13 24.06 6.35
C PHE A 335 -15.21 24.71 7.22
N THR A 336 -15.67 25.88 6.76
CA THR A 336 -16.62 26.74 7.47
C THR A 336 -18.06 26.50 7.02
N ASP A 337 -19.05 26.99 7.78
CA ASP A 337 -20.46 26.98 7.37
C ASP A 337 -20.70 27.66 6.02
N LYS A 338 -19.99 28.77 5.79
CA LYS A 338 -20.02 29.49 4.50
C LYS A 338 -19.54 28.57 3.38
N TYR A 339 -18.42 27.89 3.58
CA TYR A 339 -17.86 26.98 2.57
C TYR A 339 -18.81 25.78 2.32
N PHE A 340 -19.41 25.21 3.36
CA PHE A 340 -20.45 24.19 3.22
C PHE A 340 -21.60 24.69 2.35
N SER A 341 -22.11 25.89 2.65
CA SER A 341 -23.24 26.51 1.93
C SER A 341 -22.92 26.76 0.46
N GLU A 342 -21.69 27.21 0.14
CA GLU A 342 -21.22 27.39 -1.23
C GLU A 342 -21.15 26.07 -2.01
N LEU A 343 -20.67 24.99 -1.39
CA LEU A 343 -20.65 23.67 -2.02
C LEU A 343 -22.08 23.15 -2.27
N SER A 344 -22.97 23.35 -1.30
CA SER A 344 -24.38 22.98 -1.44
C SER A 344 -25.06 23.73 -2.58
N ALA A 345 -24.86 25.04 -2.67
CA ALA A 345 -25.37 25.89 -3.75
C ALA A 345 -24.83 25.48 -5.13
N LYS A 346 -23.58 25.00 -5.19
CA LYS A 346 -22.97 24.40 -6.40
C LYS A 346 -23.44 22.96 -6.68
N ASN A 347 -24.48 22.49 -5.98
CA ASN A 347 -25.06 21.15 -6.08
C ASN A 347 -24.02 20.02 -5.90
N ARG A 348 -23.01 20.27 -5.06
CA ARG A 348 -22.01 19.25 -4.71
C ARG A 348 -22.64 18.22 -3.77
N PRO A 349 -22.14 16.97 -3.77
CA PRO A 349 -22.67 15.89 -2.95
C PRO A 349 -22.24 16.04 -1.47
N VAL A 350 -22.83 17.00 -0.76
CA VAL A 350 -22.46 17.39 0.61
C VAL A 350 -23.46 16.95 1.69
N TYR A 351 -24.37 16.04 1.35
CA TYR A 351 -25.29 15.44 2.31
C TYR A 351 -25.16 13.91 2.33
N LEU A 352 -25.43 13.32 3.49
CA LEU A 352 -25.57 11.87 3.67
C LEU A 352 -26.98 11.58 4.21
N LEU A 353 -27.63 10.56 3.66
CA LEU A 353 -28.91 10.07 4.17
C LEU A 353 -28.70 9.43 5.56
N ASP A 354 -29.33 10.00 6.57
CA ASP A 354 -29.35 9.54 7.96
C ASP A 354 -30.78 9.64 8.47
N VAL A 355 -31.48 8.52 8.30
CA VAL A 355 -32.91 8.41 8.56
C VAL A 355 -33.18 8.52 10.05
N LYS A 356 -33.74 9.66 10.47
CA LYS A 356 -34.28 9.89 11.81
C LYS A 356 -35.74 9.48 11.91
N ASP A 357 -36.50 9.72 10.85
CA ASP A 357 -37.89 9.27 10.71
C ASP A 357 -38.04 8.42 9.44
N ALA A 358 -38.21 7.12 9.64
CA ALA A 358 -38.43 6.15 8.56
C ALA A 358 -39.91 6.06 8.12
N HIS A 359 -40.83 6.67 8.87
CA HIS A 359 -42.26 6.71 8.56
C HIS A 359 -42.64 7.88 7.66
N GLU A 360 -41.78 8.89 7.53
CA GLU A 360 -41.96 9.96 6.56
C GLU A 360 -42.11 9.37 5.14
N ILE A 361 -43.17 9.81 4.44
CA ILE A 361 -43.70 9.15 3.24
C ILE A 361 -42.65 9.03 2.11
N ASN A 362 -41.87 10.06 1.88
CA ASN A 362 -40.89 10.10 0.80
C ASN A 362 -39.61 9.34 1.16
N THR A 363 -39.20 9.43 2.41
CA THR A 363 -38.10 8.63 2.97
C THR A 363 -38.42 7.15 2.87
N LYS A 364 -39.62 6.72 3.28
CA LYS A 364 -40.07 5.33 3.18
C LYS A 364 -40.03 4.82 1.72
N LYS A 365 -40.59 5.59 0.77
CA LYS A 365 -40.54 5.26 -0.66
C LYS A 365 -39.10 5.13 -1.17
N TYR A 366 -38.20 6.01 -0.74
CA TYR A 366 -36.79 5.95 -1.12
C TYR A 366 -36.07 4.71 -0.55
N LEU A 367 -36.43 4.30 0.67
CA LEU A 367 -35.93 3.06 1.28
C LEU A 367 -36.44 1.82 0.53
N GLU A 368 -37.72 1.78 0.15
CA GLU A 368 -38.30 0.71 -0.68
C GLU A 368 -37.60 0.61 -2.04
N HIS A 369 -37.32 1.74 -2.68
CA HIS A 369 -36.51 1.80 -3.89
C HIS A 369 -35.08 1.25 -3.68
N GLY A 370 -34.47 1.52 -2.52
CA GLY A 370 -33.18 0.93 -2.14
C GLY A 370 -33.20 -0.60 -2.04
N VAL A 371 -34.30 -1.18 -1.54
CA VAL A 371 -34.52 -2.63 -1.51
C VAL A 371 -34.68 -3.20 -2.92
N ALA A 372 -35.46 -2.54 -3.78
CA ALA A 372 -35.63 -2.95 -5.18
C ALA A 372 -34.30 -2.97 -5.96
N LEU A 373 -33.40 -2.03 -5.67
CA LEU A 373 -32.05 -1.97 -6.23
C LEU A 373 -31.05 -2.96 -5.58
N GLY A 374 -31.49 -3.76 -4.61
CA GLY A 374 -30.64 -4.69 -3.87
C GLY A 374 -29.60 -4.00 -2.98
N ILE A 375 -29.78 -2.73 -2.63
CA ILE A 375 -28.84 -2.00 -1.76
C ILE A 375 -28.77 -2.67 -0.39
N ASN A 376 -29.88 -3.17 0.15
CA ASN A 376 -29.94 -3.91 1.40
C ASN A 376 -29.15 -5.23 1.40
N LYS A 377 -28.82 -5.78 0.22
CA LYS A 377 -28.08 -7.04 0.06
C LYS A 377 -26.56 -6.86 -0.09
N LYS A 378 -26.08 -5.61 -0.24
CA LYS A 378 -24.64 -5.35 -0.35
C LYS A 378 -23.91 -5.70 0.96
N TYR A 379 -22.60 -5.93 0.86
CA TYR A 379 -21.78 -6.42 1.97
C TYR A 379 -21.96 -5.63 3.28
N LEU A 380 -21.83 -4.29 3.26
CA LEU A 380 -21.93 -3.50 4.49
C LEU A 380 -23.38 -3.35 4.97
N THR A 381 -24.31 -3.07 4.07
CA THR A 381 -25.73 -2.79 4.40
C THR A 381 -26.49 -4.02 4.89
N SER A 382 -26.18 -5.21 4.36
CA SER A 382 -26.77 -6.49 4.82
C SER A 382 -26.42 -6.84 6.27
N ARG A 383 -25.37 -6.22 6.83
CA ARG A 383 -24.91 -6.43 8.21
C ARG A 383 -25.39 -5.35 9.19
N ARG A 384 -26.21 -4.41 8.74
CA ARG A 384 -26.74 -3.32 9.57
C ARG A 384 -28.18 -3.60 9.96
N ASN A 385 -28.58 -3.11 11.12
CA ASN A 385 -29.95 -3.13 11.57
C ASN A 385 -30.38 -1.74 12.07
N PRO A 386 -31.31 -1.04 11.39
CA PRO A 386 -31.84 -1.39 10.06
C PRO A 386 -30.76 -1.31 8.97
N TRP A 387 -30.99 -1.91 7.80
CA TRP A 387 -29.98 -1.99 6.71
C TRP A 387 -29.46 -0.63 6.22
N TYR A 388 -30.29 0.41 6.37
CA TYR A 388 -30.01 1.78 5.95
C TYR A 388 -29.35 2.64 7.03
N ALA A 389 -29.14 2.11 8.24
CA ALA A 389 -28.46 2.84 9.31
C ALA A 389 -27.05 3.26 8.86
N GLN A 390 -26.59 4.43 9.31
CA GLN A 390 -25.20 4.85 9.12
C GLN A 390 -24.34 4.41 10.30
N GLU A 391 -23.02 4.37 10.09
CA GLU A 391 -22.08 4.18 11.19
C GLU A 391 -22.22 5.35 12.17
N ALA A 392 -22.34 5.06 13.47
CA ALA A 392 -22.36 6.10 14.51
C ALA A 392 -20.98 6.76 14.60
N ARG A 393 -20.87 7.95 13.98
CA ARG A 393 -19.64 8.74 13.93
C ARG A 393 -19.99 10.20 14.18
N VAL A 394 -19.56 10.74 15.31
CA VAL A 394 -19.69 12.17 15.60
C VAL A 394 -18.79 12.95 14.65
N ALA A 395 -19.25 14.11 14.18
CA ALA A 395 -18.43 15.02 13.39
C ALA A 395 -17.14 15.35 14.15
N SER A 396 -15.98 15.06 13.55
CA SER A 396 -14.69 15.34 14.17
C SER A 396 -14.27 16.78 13.89
N PRO A 397 -13.61 17.46 14.84
CA PRO A 397 -13.20 18.86 14.67
C PRO A 397 -12.06 19.03 13.67
N ILE A 398 -11.29 17.96 13.42
CA ILE A 398 -10.21 17.94 12.42
C ILE A 398 -10.41 16.74 11.49
N TRP A 399 -10.08 16.92 10.22
CA TRP A 399 -9.98 15.87 9.21
C TRP A 399 -8.55 15.77 8.69
N VAL A 400 -8.16 14.58 8.23
CA VAL A 400 -6.88 14.35 7.57
C VAL A 400 -7.08 13.53 6.30
N SER A 401 -6.46 13.94 5.20
CA SER A 401 -6.62 13.31 3.90
C SER A 401 -6.03 11.90 3.85
N VAL A 402 -6.73 10.99 3.17
CA VAL A 402 -6.31 9.58 3.06
C VAL A 402 -5.21 9.37 2.01
N PHE A 403 -5.38 10.01 0.85
CA PHE A 403 -4.48 9.89 -0.30
C PHE A 403 -3.95 11.26 -0.68
N ASN A 404 -2.64 11.37 -0.89
CA ASN A 404 -1.97 12.63 -1.20
C ASN A 404 -0.83 12.43 -2.19
N ARG A 405 -0.61 13.43 -3.05
CA ARG A 405 0.61 13.53 -3.87
C ARG A 405 1.53 14.65 -3.41
N THR A 406 0.95 15.73 -2.90
CA THR A 406 1.66 16.96 -2.49
C THR A 406 1.87 17.10 -0.98
N GLY A 407 1.56 16.05 -0.21
CA GLY A 407 1.71 16.05 1.25
C GLY A 407 0.40 15.86 2.02
N LEU A 408 0.53 15.52 3.31
CA LEU A 408 -0.60 15.29 4.19
C LEU A 408 -1.40 16.59 4.40
N LYS A 409 -2.71 16.55 4.18
CA LYS A 409 -3.60 17.70 4.32
C LYS A 409 -4.51 17.52 5.53
N PHE A 410 -4.40 18.44 6.48
CA PHE A 410 -5.32 18.59 7.60
C PHE A 410 -6.35 19.69 7.32
N VAL A 411 -7.59 19.47 7.76
CA VAL A 411 -8.70 20.42 7.60
C VAL A 411 -9.39 20.61 8.94
N LYS A 412 -9.56 21.86 9.38
CA LYS A 412 -10.36 22.21 10.55
C LYS A 412 -11.83 22.25 10.13
N ASN A 413 -12.64 21.43 10.77
CA ASN A 413 -14.07 21.29 10.50
C ASN A 413 -14.88 22.19 11.44
N GLU A 414 -15.05 23.44 11.04
CA GLU A 414 -15.81 24.43 11.79
C GLU A 414 -17.31 24.35 11.49
N ALA A 415 -17.68 23.78 10.34
CA ALA A 415 -19.07 23.57 9.91
C ALA A 415 -19.78 22.43 10.65
N GLY A 416 -19.08 21.70 11.52
CA GLY A 416 -19.62 20.52 12.22
C GLY A 416 -20.10 19.41 11.28
N ALA A 417 -19.55 19.31 10.07
CA ALA A 417 -19.97 18.32 9.09
C ALA A 417 -19.36 16.95 9.40
N SER A 418 -20.04 15.87 9.01
CA SER A 418 -19.41 14.54 8.96
C SER A 418 -18.58 14.38 7.67
N ASN A 419 -17.83 13.29 7.59
CA ASN A 419 -17.06 12.94 6.40
C ASN A 419 -17.12 11.44 6.12
N LEU A 420 -17.11 11.09 4.83
CA LEU A 420 -16.90 9.71 4.40
C LEU A 420 -15.41 9.32 4.50
N THR A 421 -15.08 8.09 4.10
CA THR A 421 -13.70 7.55 4.01
C THR A 421 -12.74 8.33 3.08
N THR A 422 -13.18 9.44 2.48
CA THR A 422 -12.30 10.34 1.73
C THR A 422 -11.37 11.16 2.64
N PHE A 423 -11.73 11.28 3.92
CA PHE A 423 -10.90 11.79 5.00
C PHE A 423 -10.97 10.81 6.18
N HIS A 424 -9.93 10.80 7.02
CA HIS A 424 -10.02 10.26 8.36
C HIS A 424 -10.44 11.36 9.34
N CYS A 425 -11.17 10.95 10.37
CA CYS A 425 -11.59 11.78 11.49
C CYS A 425 -10.46 11.89 12.51
N VAL A 426 -10.14 13.10 12.96
CA VAL A 426 -9.19 13.33 14.05
C VAL A 426 -9.98 13.89 15.24
N TYR A 427 -10.07 13.10 16.31
CA TYR A 427 -10.69 13.49 17.56
C TYR A 427 -9.60 13.99 18.52
N PHE A 428 -9.65 15.28 18.84
CA PHE A 428 -8.79 15.89 19.83
C PHE A 428 -9.25 15.49 21.24
N GLN A 429 -8.33 15.23 22.15
CA GLN A 429 -8.65 14.87 23.53
C GLN A 429 -8.83 16.16 24.35
N GLU A 430 -10.05 16.71 24.36
CA GLU A 430 -10.38 17.94 25.12
C GLU A 430 -10.54 17.68 26.63
N ASP A 431 -10.96 16.47 27.04
CA ASP A 431 -11.43 16.18 28.41
C ASP A 431 -10.35 15.68 29.39
N ASN A 432 -9.07 15.79 29.05
CA ASN A 432 -8.03 15.41 30.00
C ASN A 432 -7.69 16.63 30.87
N LEU A 433 -7.99 16.58 32.17
CA LEU A 433 -7.72 17.65 33.16
C LEU A 433 -6.26 18.15 33.18
N PHE A 434 -5.35 17.44 32.50
CA PHE A 434 -3.93 17.73 32.37
C PHE A 434 -3.51 18.26 30.99
N GLN A 435 -4.43 18.32 30.01
CA GLN A 435 -4.15 18.81 28.65
C GLN A 435 -4.13 20.34 28.63
N LYS A 436 -2.93 20.94 28.62
CA LYS A 436 -2.77 22.41 28.58
C LYS A 436 -2.93 23.03 27.18
N ILE A 437 -3.01 22.19 26.15
CA ILE A 437 -2.96 22.63 24.75
C ILE A 437 -4.37 22.70 24.18
N GLY A 438 -4.74 23.86 23.64
CA GLY A 438 -5.98 24.05 22.89
C GLY A 438 -5.92 23.47 21.49
N ILE A 439 -7.08 23.13 20.91
CA ILE A 439 -7.20 22.58 19.57
C ILE A 439 -6.61 23.51 18.48
N ASP A 440 -6.65 24.82 18.69
CA ASP A 440 -6.12 25.81 17.75
C ASP A 440 -4.60 25.74 17.65
N LEU A 441 -3.89 25.63 18.77
CA LEU A 441 -2.43 25.45 18.81
C LEU A 441 -2.02 24.10 18.23
N PHE A 442 -2.81 23.05 18.46
CA PHE A 442 -2.54 21.76 17.84
C PHE A 442 -2.75 21.83 16.32
N PHE A 443 -3.84 22.43 15.87
CA PHE A 443 -4.14 22.55 14.45
C PHE A 443 -3.16 23.48 13.71
N SER A 444 -2.69 24.56 14.35
CA SER A 444 -1.68 25.45 13.78
C SER A 444 -0.38 24.70 13.51
N TYR A 445 0.02 23.76 14.38
CA TYR A 445 1.13 22.86 14.11
C TYR A 445 0.84 21.92 12.93
N LEU A 446 -0.32 21.27 12.91
CA LEU A 446 -0.65 20.25 11.90
C LEU A 446 -0.62 20.76 10.44
N ILE A 447 -0.79 22.06 10.22
CA ILE A 447 -0.76 22.67 8.88
C ILE A 447 0.64 23.07 8.41
N THR A 448 1.66 23.00 9.28
CA THR A 448 3.05 23.35 8.95
C THR A 448 3.79 22.29 8.13
N GLU A 449 4.86 22.69 7.44
CA GLU A 449 5.76 21.75 6.77
C GLU A 449 6.49 20.85 7.78
N THR A 450 6.80 21.38 8.98
CA THR A 450 7.38 20.59 10.09
C THR A 450 6.52 19.39 10.45
N ALA A 451 5.20 19.59 10.63
CA ALA A 451 4.30 18.47 10.89
C ALA A 451 4.28 17.48 9.72
N ARG A 452 4.17 17.99 8.48
CA ARG A 452 4.14 17.17 7.27
C ARG A 452 5.38 16.29 7.14
N GLU A 453 6.56 16.84 7.42
CA GLU A 453 7.82 16.13 7.41
C GLU A 453 7.85 15.01 8.44
N ILE A 454 7.45 15.28 9.68
CA ILE A 454 7.40 14.26 10.74
C ILE A 454 6.41 13.14 10.37
N PHE A 455 5.21 13.47 9.89
CA PHE A 455 4.23 12.47 9.47
C PHE A 455 4.71 11.62 8.29
N LYS A 456 5.59 12.13 7.41
CA LYS A 456 6.11 11.41 6.25
C LYS A 456 6.79 10.08 6.63
N ASP A 457 7.32 9.98 7.84
CA ASP A 457 7.90 8.74 8.38
C ASP A 457 6.89 7.59 8.46
N ASN A 458 5.60 7.90 8.65
CA ASN A 458 4.53 6.92 8.79
C ASN A 458 3.79 6.62 7.48
N SER A 459 4.10 7.35 6.39
CA SER A 459 3.45 7.21 5.08
C SER A 459 3.66 5.84 4.43
N ARG A 460 2.61 5.34 3.78
CA ARG A 460 2.69 4.25 2.80
C ARG A 460 2.85 4.86 1.41
N GLN A 461 3.86 4.42 0.68
CA GLN A 461 4.07 4.85 -0.71
C GLN A 461 3.47 3.81 -1.65
N TYR A 462 2.72 4.29 -2.63
CA TYR A 462 2.23 3.54 -3.79
C TYR A 462 2.93 4.11 -5.04
N GLY A 463 2.80 3.41 -6.18
CA GLY A 463 3.36 3.89 -7.45
C GLY A 463 2.89 5.32 -7.80
N ASN A 464 3.70 6.04 -8.59
CA ASN A 464 3.44 7.42 -9.04
C ASN A 464 3.41 8.47 -7.92
N GLY A 465 4.24 8.31 -6.89
CA GLY A 465 4.37 9.25 -5.78
C GLY A 465 3.13 9.37 -4.88
N LEU A 466 2.15 8.48 -5.05
CA LEU A 466 0.91 8.50 -4.27
C LEU A 466 1.18 8.00 -2.86
N GLN A 467 1.01 8.88 -1.88
CA GLN A 467 1.11 8.54 -0.47
C GLN A 467 -0.28 8.24 0.10
N LYS A 468 -0.34 7.23 0.97
CA LYS A 468 -1.53 6.90 1.74
C LYS A 468 -1.21 6.83 3.22
N TYR A 469 -2.16 7.26 4.03
CA TYR A 469 -2.11 7.13 5.48
C TYR A 469 -3.36 6.39 5.94
N GLU A 470 -3.20 5.27 6.63
CA GLU A 470 -4.29 4.63 7.37
C GLU A 470 -4.39 5.21 8.78
N PRO A 471 -5.54 5.09 9.47
CA PRO A 471 -5.70 5.63 10.83
C PRO A 471 -4.61 5.17 11.80
N ASN A 472 -4.24 3.88 11.73
CA ASN A 472 -3.18 3.32 12.58
C ASN A 472 -1.79 3.85 12.24
N ASP A 473 -1.55 4.28 11.00
CA ASP A 473 -0.26 4.89 10.65
C ASP A 473 -0.11 6.24 11.36
N LEU A 474 -1.18 7.03 11.39
CA LEU A 474 -1.23 8.35 12.04
C LEU A 474 -1.28 8.24 13.56
N ASN A 475 -2.03 7.29 14.12
CA ASN A 475 -2.06 7.04 15.57
C ASN A 475 -0.69 6.62 16.13
N LYS A 476 0.16 5.98 15.31
CA LYS A 476 1.53 5.60 15.66
C LYS A 476 2.57 6.65 15.25
N ALA A 477 2.15 7.75 14.63
CA ALA A 477 3.07 8.82 14.24
C ALA A 477 3.57 9.57 15.47
N GLN A 478 4.75 10.17 15.31
CA GLN A 478 5.25 11.15 16.27
C GLN A 478 4.75 12.54 15.88
N VAL A 479 4.72 13.45 16.85
CA VAL A 479 4.46 14.88 16.69
C VAL A 479 5.32 15.64 17.71
N LEU A 480 5.46 16.94 17.52
CA LEU A 480 6.12 17.80 18.50
C LEU A 480 5.34 17.82 19.81
N ASP A 481 6.04 17.80 20.94
CA ASP A 481 5.47 18.00 22.26
C ASP A 481 5.23 19.48 22.50
N LEU A 482 4.07 19.95 22.06
CA LEU A 482 3.61 21.33 22.18
C LEU A 482 3.51 21.81 23.64
N GLU A 483 3.51 20.91 24.64
CA GLU A 483 3.53 21.30 26.05
C GLU A 483 4.89 21.86 26.49
N LEU A 484 5.94 21.68 25.69
CA LEU A 484 7.25 22.27 25.93
C LEU A 484 7.33 23.75 25.53
N LEU A 485 6.35 24.26 24.76
CA LEU A 485 6.34 25.65 24.34
C LEU A 485 6.07 26.60 25.53
N PRO A 486 6.87 27.67 25.71
CA PRO A 486 6.57 28.74 26.66
C PRO A 486 5.28 29.49 26.28
N GLU A 487 4.55 30.00 27.28
CA GLU A 487 3.28 30.72 27.08
C GLU A 487 3.40 31.89 26.09
N GLU A 488 4.46 32.71 26.19
CA GLU A 488 4.71 33.83 25.27
C GLU A 488 4.79 33.38 23.80
N ARG A 489 5.41 32.22 23.53
CA ARG A 489 5.48 31.68 22.16
C ARG A 489 4.14 31.13 21.68
N ILE A 490 3.30 30.63 22.60
CA ILE A 490 1.97 30.12 22.25
C ILE A 490 1.10 31.27 21.74
N ASP A 491 1.11 32.42 22.42
CA ASP A 491 0.32 33.58 22.02
C ASP A 491 0.73 34.10 20.63
N ASP A 492 2.05 34.22 20.38
CA ASP A 492 2.57 34.59 19.06
C ASP A 492 2.13 33.62 17.94
N ILE A 493 2.25 32.31 18.20
CA ILE A 493 1.83 31.26 17.27
C ILE A 493 0.33 31.34 16.98
N LEU A 494 -0.50 31.55 18.01
CA LEU A 494 -1.94 31.65 17.85
C LEU A 494 -2.35 32.90 17.08
N ASN A 495 -1.68 34.04 17.30
CA ASN A 495 -1.91 35.26 16.54
C ASN A 495 -1.61 35.05 15.05
N LEU A 496 -0.44 34.50 14.71
CA LEU A 496 -0.06 34.17 13.33
C LEU A 496 -1.05 33.19 12.69
N TYR A 497 -1.45 32.16 13.43
CA TYR A 497 -2.44 31.19 12.97
C TYR A 497 -3.81 31.83 12.70
N HIS A 498 -4.28 32.75 13.56
CA HIS A 498 -5.54 33.45 13.36
C HIS A 498 -5.50 34.36 12.13
N ASP A 499 -4.39 35.08 11.91
CA ASP A 499 -4.19 35.91 10.73
C ASP A 499 -4.12 35.05 9.45
N TYR A 500 -3.39 33.93 9.48
CA TYR A 500 -3.35 32.99 8.36
C TYR A 500 -4.75 32.45 8.05
N ARG A 501 -5.49 32.00 9.07
CA ARG A 501 -6.88 31.54 8.91
C ARG A 501 -7.76 32.61 8.27
N LEU A 502 -7.69 33.86 8.74
CA LEU A 502 -8.45 34.98 8.17
C LEU A 502 -8.11 35.21 6.70
N SER A 503 -6.82 35.14 6.35
CA SER A 503 -6.35 35.26 4.97
C SER A 503 -7.00 34.21 4.06
N VAL A 504 -7.01 32.94 4.48
CA VAL A 504 -7.57 31.80 3.74
C VAL A 504 -9.08 31.92 3.57
N ILE A 505 -9.83 32.19 4.64
CA ILE A 505 -11.30 32.29 4.56
C ILE A 505 -11.78 33.54 3.81
N SER A 506 -10.91 34.55 3.67
CA SER A 506 -11.17 35.73 2.83
C SER A 506 -10.86 35.51 1.35
N GLY A 507 -10.33 34.34 0.97
CA GLY A 507 -9.92 34.03 -0.41
C GLY A 507 -8.62 34.68 -0.84
N ARG A 508 -7.82 35.18 0.11
CA ARG A 508 -6.50 35.83 -0.09
C ARG A 508 -5.47 35.12 0.77
N GLU A 509 -5.29 33.82 0.52
CA GLU A 509 -4.34 32.99 1.26
C GLU A 509 -2.94 33.62 1.23
N ASN A 510 -2.38 33.83 2.42
CA ASN A 510 -1.06 34.42 2.60
C ASN A 510 -0.08 33.34 3.09
N GLU A 511 0.65 32.74 2.15
CA GLU A 511 1.60 31.66 2.45
C GLU A 511 2.77 32.13 3.34
N ALA A 512 3.13 33.42 3.33
CA ALA A 512 4.18 33.95 4.19
C ALA A 512 3.86 33.80 5.69
N LEU A 513 2.57 33.92 6.07
CA LEU A 513 2.15 33.68 7.46
C LEU A 513 2.30 32.20 7.85
N LEU A 514 2.10 31.28 6.89
CA LEU A 514 2.28 29.86 7.12
C LEU A 514 3.76 29.48 7.22
N GLU A 515 4.62 30.13 6.43
CA GLU A 515 6.08 30.00 6.51
C GLU A 515 6.59 30.52 7.86
N GLU A 516 6.18 31.72 8.28
CA GLU A 516 6.54 32.29 9.59
C GLU A 516 6.04 31.40 10.74
N LEU A 517 4.80 30.91 10.66
CA LEU A 517 4.25 29.95 11.63
C LEU A 517 5.14 28.69 11.72
N ASN A 518 5.59 28.16 10.58
CA ASN A 518 6.49 27.01 10.55
C ASN A 518 7.86 27.34 11.19
N GLU A 519 8.42 28.51 10.93
CA GLU A 519 9.67 28.98 11.55
C GLU A 519 9.59 29.04 13.08
N LYS A 520 8.46 29.50 13.65
CA LYS A 520 8.26 29.51 15.11
C LYS A 520 8.42 28.14 15.76
N TYR A 521 7.96 27.07 15.10
CA TYR A 521 8.17 25.70 15.57
C TYR A 521 9.61 25.23 15.35
N LEU A 522 10.21 25.54 14.20
CA LEU A 522 11.59 25.16 13.90
C LEU A 522 12.60 25.75 14.88
N GLU A 523 12.45 27.04 15.23
CA GLU A 523 13.32 27.72 16.20
C GLU A 523 13.41 27.02 17.55
N PHE A 524 12.34 26.36 17.98
CA PHE A 524 12.25 25.73 19.29
C PHE A 524 12.58 24.23 19.27
N PHE A 525 12.17 23.52 18.21
CA PHE A 525 12.22 22.05 18.17
C PHE A 525 13.35 21.47 17.31
N LEU A 526 14.07 22.27 16.51
CA LEU A 526 15.36 21.84 15.94
C LEU A 526 16.45 21.87 17.03
#